data_AF-A0A3A8LHL0-F1
#
_entry.id   AF-A0A3A8LHL0-F1
#
_cell.length_a   1.000
_cell.length_b   1.000
_cell.length_c   1.000
_cell.angle_alpha   90.00
_cell.angle_beta   90.00
_cell.angle_gamma   90.00
#
_symmetry.space_group_name_H-M   'P 1'
#
loop_
_entity.id
_entity.type
_entity.pdbx_description
1 polymer ?
#
loop_
_entity_poly.entity_id
_entity_poly.type
_entity_poly.pdbx_seq_one_letter_code
_entity_poly.pdbx_strand_id
1 'polypeptide(L)'
;MRLPVLLVAVVASTTAVAAPPRKESPQEDVPPRFVLIPAVDSNAWLTMDCTGEAPFKTIDCTFTQLSVTRKSDAEVAAEVAKEKTDIASHMNEMRQGRSKACSAKIVSELRKDVAGKASDITEGRRKALTTALDQFESMCACKDDVCLVDAYLRMKETTAKTCHISSNAYTMSFTRMSKTKWVNQPKPSGICNVVTAVVLERRDDSGLLWTYTQTRLAVDDENALCKGFDFTKPLVFATGGASAIALDCSAVDASVF
;
A
#
# COMPACT_ATOMS: atom_id res chain seq x y z
N MET A 1 -1.07 94.03 -2.06
CA MET A 1 -1.77 93.58 -0.83
C MET A 1 -2.43 92.25 -1.14
N ARG A 2 -1.93 91.15 -0.57
CA ARG A 2 -2.51 89.80 -0.70
C ARG A 2 -2.84 89.30 0.72
N LEU A 3 -4.10 88.97 0.97
CA LEU A 3 -4.58 88.40 2.23
C LEU A 3 -4.28 86.89 2.28
N PRO A 4 -3.84 86.34 3.43
CA PRO A 4 -3.77 84.89 3.61
C PRO A 4 -5.17 84.34 3.97
N VAL A 5 -5.59 83.32 3.24
CA VAL A 5 -6.79 82.52 3.54
C VAL A 5 -6.39 81.44 4.55
N LEU A 6 -6.97 81.51 5.76
CA LEU A 6 -6.83 80.45 6.76
C LEU A 6 -7.79 79.30 6.42
N LEU A 7 -7.24 78.12 6.10
CA LEU A 7 -8.00 76.89 5.96
C LEU A 7 -8.15 76.24 7.35
N VAL A 8 -9.37 76.14 7.85
CA VAL A 8 -9.69 75.42 9.10
C VAL A 8 -10.07 73.98 8.74
N ALA A 9 -9.20 73.03 9.05
CA ALA A 9 -9.49 71.60 8.89
C ALA A 9 -10.27 71.09 10.10
N VAL A 10 -11.53 70.69 9.89
CA VAL A 10 -12.37 70.04 10.90
C VAL A 10 -12.03 68.55 10.91
N VAL A 11 -11.34 68.09 11.95
CA VAL A 11 -11.04 66.67 12.17
C VAL A 11 -12.27 66.03 12.84
N ALA A 12 -13.12 65.40 12.04
CA ALA A 12 -14.22 64.59 12.55
C ALA A 12 -13.66 63.28 13.14
N SER A 13 -13.68 63.16 14.47
CA SER A 13 -13.28 61.95 15.17
C SER A 13 -14.40 60.91 15.09
N THR A 14 -14.30 59.97 14.15
CA THR A 14 -15.20 58.81 14.09
C THR A 14 -14.78 57.79 15.14
N THR A 15 -15.48 57.77 16.28
CA THR A 15 -15.39 56.67 17.24
C THR A 15 -15.99 55.41 16.61
N ALA A 16 -15.12 54.55 16.06
CA ALA A 16 -15.52 53.23 15.60
C ALA A 16 -15.97 52.40 16.80
N VAL A 17 -17.28 52.16 16.89
CA VAL A 17 -17.84 51.20 17.86
C VAL A 17 -17.38 49.81 17.42
N ALA A 18 -16.43 49.24 18.17
CA ALA A 18 -15.99 47.87 17.95
C ALA A 18 -17.19 46.94 18.11
N ALA A 19 -17.59 46.28 17.02
CA ALA A 19 -18.61 45.24 17.09
C ALA A 19 -18.16 44.16 18.09
N PRO A 20 -19.05 43.65 18.94
CA PRO A 20 -18.70 42.58 19.86
C PRO A 20 -18.13 41.40 19.07
N PRO A 21 -17.09 40.72 19.59
CA PRO A 21 -16.48 39.58 18.91
C PRO A 21 -17.59 38.58 18.57
N ARG A 22 -17.72 38.29 17.27
CA ARG A 22 -18.66 37.27 16.78
C ARG A 22 -18.26 35.98 17.48
N LYS A 23 -19.14 35.42 18.33
CA LYS A 23 -18.96 34.06 18.84
C LYS A 23 -18.86 33.16 17.61
N GLU A 24 -17.65 32.71 17.29
CA GLU A 24 -17.46 31.64 16.33
C GLU A 24 -18.30 30.48 16.84
N SER A 25 -19.36 30.16 16.10
CA SER A 25 -20.08 28.92 16.28
C SER A 25 -19.04 27.80 16.24
N PRO A 26 -19.03 26.89 17.23
CA PRO A 26 -18.05 25.80 17.28
C PRO A 26 -17.98 25.15 15.90
N GLN A 27 -16.82 25.22 15.26
CA GLN A 27 -16.64 24.66 13.93
C GLN A 27 -16.99 23.17 14.02
N GLU A 28 -18.04 22.77 13.33
CA GLU A 28 -18.52 21.40 13.40
C GLU A 28 -17.44 20.49 12.79
N ASP A 29 -16.95 19.53 13.58
CA ASP A 29 -15.83 18.67 13.16
C ASP A 29 -16.19 17.98 11.83
N VAL A 30 -15.50 18.39 10.77
CA VAL A 30 -15.60 17.79 9.43
C VAL A 30 -15.08 16.35 9.51
N PRO A 31 -15.63 15.40 8.73
CA PRO A 31 -15.13 14.03 8.70
C PRO A 31 -13.63 13.98 8.40
N PRO A 32 -12.89 13.04 9.02
CA PRO A 32 -11.47 12.90 8.77
C PRO A 32 -11.19 12.57 7.30
N ARG A 33 -10.06 13.04 6.79
CA ARG A 33 -9.51 12.66 5.48
C ARG A 33 -8.08 12.20 5.67
N PHE A 34 -7.74 11.03 5.15
CA PHE A 34 -6.39 10.47 5.25
C PHE A 34 -5.80 10.31 3.87
N VAL A 35 -4.60 10.88 3.69
CA VAL A 35 -3.79 10.63 2.50
C VAL A 35 -2.61 9.77 2.95
N LEU A 36 -2.59 8.50 2.53
CA LEU A 36 -1.48 7.57 2.72
C LEU A 36 -0.96 7.50 4.18
N ILE A 37 -1.84 7.15 5.13
CA ILE A 37 -1.38 6.87 6.50
C ILE A 37 -0.72 5.48 6.55
N PRO A 38 0.48 5.35 7.15
CA PRO A 38 1.19 4.07 7.23
C PRO A 38 0.59 3.18 8.33
N ALA A 39 0.66 1.87 8.12
CA ALA A 39 0.44 0.89 9.17
C ALA A 39 1.59 0.92 10.18
N VAL A 40 1.28 0.62 11.45
CA VAL A 40 2.25 0.69 12.56
C VAL A 40 3.23 -0.49 12.52
N ASP A 41 2.77 -1.65 12.08
CA ASP A 41 3.46 -2.94 12.24
C ASP A 41 3.48 -3.79 10.96
N SER A 42 3.17 -3.18 9.82
CA SER A 42 3.21 -3.83 8.52
C SER A 42 3.54 -2.83 7.40
N ASN A 43 3.94 -3.36 6.25
CA ASN A 43 4.23 -2.55 5.07
C ASN A 43 2.94 -2.24 4.31
N ALA A 44 2.05 -1.47 4.92
CA ALA A 44 0.76 -1.10 4.34
C ALA A 44 0.48 0.39 4.52
N TRP A 45 -0.32 0.93 3.60
CA TRP A 45 -0.79 2.30 3.61
C TRP A 45 -2.29 2.34 3.38
N LEU A 46 -2.95 3.33 3.98
CA LEU A 46 -4.38 3.53 3.84
C LEU A 46 -4.65 4.96 3.38
N THR A 47 -5.44 5.10 2.33
CA THR A 47 -6.08 6.34 1.93
C THR A 47 -7.56 6.24 2.23
N MET A 48 -8.15 7.32 2.76
CA MET A 48 -9.55 7.40 3.15
C MET A 48 -10.13 8.73 2.72
N ASP A 49 -11.25 8.68 2.01
CA ASP A 49 -12.08 9.85 1.70
C ASP A 49 -13.51 9.61 2.19
N CYS A 50 -14.03 10.54 2.98
CA CYS A 50 -15.34 10.42 3.63
C CYS A 50 -16.28 11.53 3.19
N THR A 51 -17.56 11.18 3.05
CA THR A 51 -18.67 12.08 2.79
C THR A 51 -19.72 11.95 3.89
N GLY A 52 -20.54 12.99 4.05
CA GLY A 52 -21.63 13.04 5.03
C GLY A 52 -22.25 14.43 5.10
N GLU A 53 -23.38 14.55 5.78
CA GLU A 53 -24.08 15.83 6.00
C GLU A 53 -24.06 16.20 7.48
N ALA A 54 -23.89 17.49 7.77
CA ALA A 54 -23.99 18.04 9.13
C ALA A 54 -25.35 17.65 9.77
N PRO A 55 -25.39 17.17 11.03
CA PRO A 55 -24.32 17.25 12.03
C PRO A 55 -23.35 16.05 12.06
N PHE A 56 -23.14 15.39 10.93
CA PHE A 56 -22.25 14.24 10.73
C PHE A 56 -22.48 13.15 11.78
N LYS A 57 -23.73 12.70 11.95
CA LYS A 57 -24.01 11.52 12.80
C LYS A 57 -23.47 10.24 12.18
N THR A 58 -23.50 10.20 10.85
CA THR A 58 -23.01 9.11 10.02
C THR A 58 -22.15 9.68 8.90
N ILE A 59 -21.12 8.92 8.53
CA ILE A 59 -20.26 9.23 7.38
C ILE A 59 -20.06 7.97 6.56
N ASP A 60 -19.95 8.13 5.25
CA ASP A 60 -19.63 7.06 4.32
C ASP A 60 -18.23 7.29 3.78
N CYS A 61 -17.35 6.31 3.95
CA CYS A 61 -15.94 6.45 3.60
C CYS A 61 -15.56 5.43 2.53
N THR A 62 -14.78 5.88 1.56
CA THR A 62 -14.10 5.05 0.56
C THR A 62 -12.64 4.91 0.96
N PHE A 63 -12.16 3.68 0.95
CA PHE A 63 -10.81 3.31 1.33
C PHE A 63 -10.05 2.76 0.14
N THR A 64 -8.75 3.04 0.12
CA THR A 64 -7.78 2.31 -0.71
C THR A 64 -6.63 1.91 0.20
N GLN A 65 -6.52 0.61 0.44
CA GLN A 65 -5.44 0.01 1.20
C GLN A 65 -4.42 -0.55 0.22
N LEU A 66 -3.18 -0.07 0.30
CA LEU A 66 -2.03 -0.64 -0.38
C LEU A 66 -1.28 -1.51 0.62
N SER A 67 -0.89 -2.72 0.26
CA SER A 67 0.01 -3.54 1.08
C SER A 67 1.13 -4.12 0.24
N VAL A 68 2.31 -4.20 0.84
CA VAL A 68 3.50 -4.76 0.22
C VAL A 68 3.95 -5.94 1.08
N THR A 69 3.89 -7.13 0.51
CA THR A 69 4.39 -8.34 1.19
C THR A 69 5.68 -8.79 0.53
N ARG A 70 6.60 -9.30 1.35
CA ARG A 70 7.80 -9.99 0.90
C ARG A 70 8.12 -11.12 1.88
N LYS A 71 8.75 -12.16 1.39
CA LYS A 71 9.34 -13.19 2.26
C LYS A 71 10.47 -12.55 3.08
N SER A 72 10.59 -12.96 4.33
CA SER A 72 11.75 -12.63 5.16
C SER A 72 13.02 -13.28 4.61
N ASP A 73 14.19 -12.76 4.96
CA ASP A 73 15.47 -13.34 4.50
C ASP A 73 15.62 -14.81 4.93
N ALA A 74 15.08 -15.17 6.11
CA ALA A 74 15.05 -16.55 6.58
C ALA A 74 14.15 -17.45 5.74
N GLU A 75 12.97 -16.96 5.33
CA GLU A 75 12.07 -17.70 4.43
C GLU A 75 12.69 -17.85 3.03
N VAL A 76 13.31 -16.79 2.50
CA VAL A 76 14.04 -16.84 1.22
C VAL A 76 15.16 -17.89 1.30
N ALA A 77 15.97 -17.87 2.36
CA ALA A 77 17.05 -18.83 2.54
C ALA A 77 16.53 -20.27 2.66
N ALA A 78 15.44 -20.49 3.39
CA ALA A 78 14.81 -21.80 3.54
C ALA A 78 14.26 -22.33 2.20
N GLU A 79 13.62 -21.49 1.40
CA GLU A 79 13.11 -21.86 0.08
C GLU A 79 14.24 -22.17 -0.91
N VAL A 80 15.29 -21.36 -0.94
CA VAL A 80 16.48 -21.62 -1.78
C VAL A 80 17.17 -22.90 -1.35
N ALA A 81 17.28 -23.18 -0.05
CA ALA A 81 17.86 -24.42 0.46
C ALA A 81 17.02 -25.65 0.06
N LYS A 82 15.69 -25.54 0.13
CA LYS A 82 14.77 -26.59 -0.32
C LYS A 82 14.87 -26.83 -1.83
N GLU A 83 14.86 -25.76 -2.64
CA GLU A 83 15.03 -25.89 -4.09
C GLU A 83 16.39 -26.54 -4.42
N LYS A 84 17.45 -26.22 -3.68
CA LYS A 84 18.77 -26.85 -3.87
C LYS A 84 18.74 -28.36 -3.63
N THR A 85 17.97 -28.85 -2.65
CA THR A 85 17.81 -30.29 -2.43
C THR A 85 16.96 -30.95 -3.51
N ASP A 86 15.90 -30.27 -3.96
CA ASP A 86 14.96 -30.80 -4.94
C ASP A 86 15.57 -30.85 -6.36
N ILE A 87 16.45 -29.90 -6.69
CA ILE A 87 17.11 -29.85 -8.00
C ILE A 87 17.85 -31.15 -8.34
N ALA A 88 18.46 -31.81 -7.35
CA ALA A 88 19.20 -33.05 -7.58
C ALA A 88 18.32 -34.15 -8.21
N SER A 89 17.05 -34.25 -7.81
CA SER A 89 16.09 -35.20 -8.40
C SER A 89 15.55 -34.76 -9.77
N HIS A 90 15.64 -33.47 -10.12
CA HIS A 90 15.09 -32.88 -11.34
C HIS A 90 16.16 -32.46 -12.37
N MET A 91 17.43 -32.82 -12.17
CA MET A 91 18.54 -32.38 -13.05
C MET A 91 18.33 -32.71 -14.54
N ASN A 92 17.79 -33.90 -14.85
CA ASN A 92 17.54 -34.28 -16.24
C ASN A 92 16.44 -33.43 -16.89
N GLU A 93 15.39 -33.09 -16.14
CA GLU A 93 14.32 -32.22 -16.60
C GLU A 93 14.85 -30.80 -16.84
N MET A 94 15.69 -30.28 -15.95
CA MET A 94 16.33 -28.97 -16.15
C MET A 94 17.22 -28.95 -17.38
N ARG A 95 18.04 -29.99 -17.62
CA ARG A 95 18.87 -30.09 -18.83
C ARG A 95 18.03 -30.11 -20.10
N GLN A 96 16.92 -30.87 -20.10
CA GLN A 96 16.00 -30.92 -21.23
C GLN A 96 15.26 -29.59 -21.44
N GLY A 97 14.83 -28.94 -20.35
CA GLY A 97 14.22 -27.61 -20.38
C GLY A 97 15.20 -26.60 -20.97
N ARG A 98 16.45 -26.60 -20.51
CA ARG A 98 17.52 -25.76 -21.04
C ARG A 98 17.75 -26.02 -22.53
N SER A 99 17.93 -27.27 -22.96
CA SER A 99 18.21 -27.55 -24.37
C SER A 99 17.08 -27.12 -25.31
N LYS A 100 15.82 -27.20 -24.85
CA LYS A 100 14.64 -26.72 -25.59
C LYS A 100 14.55 -25.19 -25.61
N ALA A 101 14.81 -24.54 -24.47
CA ALA A 101 14.61 -23.10 -24.32
C ALA A 101 15.80 -22.27 -24.80
N CYS A 102 17.02 -22.80 -24.76
CA CYS A 102 18.27 -22.06 -25.00
C CYS A 102 18.77 -22.12 -26.45
N SER A 103 17.87 -22.19 -27.42
CA SER A 103 18.29 -22.01 -28.81
C SER A 103 18.64 -20.53 -29.07
N ALA A 104 19.70 -20.29 -29.84
CA ALA A 104 20.09 -18.92 -30.21
C ALA A 104 18.93 -18.16 -30.89
N LYS A 105 18.06 -18.88 -31.61
CA LYS A 105 16.85 -18.33 -32.22
C LYS A 105 15.87 -17.81 -31.17
N ILE A 106 15.52 -18.62 -30.16
CA ILE A 106 14.57 -18.23 -29.10
C ILE A 106 15.10 -17.01 -28.33
N VAL A 107 16.36 -17.04 -27.91
CA VAL A 107 16.99 -15.93 -27.18
C VAL A 107 16.97 -14.64 -28.01
N SER A 108 17.33 -14.73 -29.30
CA SER A 108 17.30 -13.59 -30.22
C SER A 108 15.89 -13.03 -30.44
N GLU A 109 14.89 -13.90 -30.58
CA GLU A 109 13.48 -13.51 -30.71
C GLU A 109 12.97 -12.81 -29.44
N LEU A 110 13.25 -13.36 -28.26
CA LEU A 110 12.90 -12.71 -26.99
C LEU A 110 13.52 -11.33 -26.84
N ARG A 111 14.80 -11.17 -27.20
CA ARG A 111 15.48 -9.86 -27.15
C ARG A 111 14.83 -8.86 -28.11
N LYS A 112 14.47 -9.31 -29.31
CA LYS A 112 13.74 -8.48 -30.29
C LYS A 112 12.36 -8.10 -29.78
N ASP A 113 11.64 -9.01 -29.14
CA ASP A 113 10.31 -8.74 -28.58
C ASP A 113 10.38 -7.71 -27.46
N VAL A 114 11.36 -7.81 -26.56
CA VAL A 114 11.58 -6.82 -25.49
C VAL A 114 11.97 -5.46 -26.08
N ALA A 115 12.85 -5.43 -27.09
CA ALA A 115 13.25 -4.20 -27.75
C ALA A 115 12.10 -3.57 -28.56
N GLY A 116 11.29 -4.38 -29.24
CA GLY A 116 10.15 -3.94 -30.06
C GLY A 116 9.03 -3.35 -29.21
N LYS A 117 8.85 -3.84 -27.98
CA LYS A 117 7.87 -3.30 -27.01
C LYS A 117 8.37 -2.08 -26.25
N ALA A 118 9.59 -1.60 -26.51
CA ALA A 118 10.22 -0.55 -25.71
C ALA A 118 9.37 0.73 -25.65
N SER A 119 8.69 1.11 -26.73
CA SER A 119 7.82 2.30 -26.76
C SER A 119 6.55 2.16 -25.92
N ASP A 120 6.08 0.92 -25.71
CA ASP A 120 4.74 0.64 -25.19
C ASP A 120 4.75 0.32 -23.69
N ILE A 121 5.94 0.27 -23.08
CA ILE A 121 6.12 -0.07 -21.67
C ILE A 121 6.90 1.02 -20.94
N THR A 122 6.61 1.14 -19.63
CA THR A 122 7.37 2.03 -18.74
C THR A 122 8.84 1.61 -18.66
N GLU A 123 9.73 2.56 -18.34
CA GLU A 123 11.16 2.29 -18.16
C GLU A 123 11.41 1.20 -17.11
N GLY A 124 10.68 1.24 -15.99
CA GLY A 124 10.76 0.21 -14.94
C GLY A 124 10.41 -1.18 -15.47
N ARG A 125 9.33 -1.32 -16.25
CA ARG A 125 8.94 -2.60 -16.86
C ARG A 125 9.96 -3.08 -17.88
N ARG A 126 10.53 -2.16 -18.67
CA ARG A 126 11.61 -2.48 -19.61
C ARG A 126 12.83 -3.05 -18.89
N LYS A 127 13.29 -2.37 -17.84
CA LYS A 127 14.44 -2.81 -17.02
C LYS A 127 14.20 -4.18 -16.39
N ALA A 128 13.00 -4.44 -15.88
CA ALA A 128 12.63 -5.74 -15.32
C ALA A 128 12.68 -6.86 -16.39
N LEU A 129 12.12 -6.62 -17.59
CA LEU A 129 12.17 -7.59 -18.69
C LEU A 129 13.60 -7.85 -19.17
N THR A 130 14.42 -6.81 -19.30
CA THR A 130 15.84 -6.97 -19.65
C THR A 130 16.58 -7.78 -18.60
N THR A 131 16.37 -7.49 -17.31
CA THR A 131 16.99 -8.25 -16.21
C THR A 131 16.59 -9.72 -16.25
N ALA A 132 15.30 -10.02 -16.46
CA ALA A 132 14.82 -11.38 -16.59
C ALA A 132 15.42 -12.10 -17.81
N LEU A 133 15.57 -11.41 -18.93
CA LEU A 133 16.22 -11.94 -20.13
C LEU A 133 17.71 -12.22 -19.90
N ASP A 134 18.43 -11.31 -19.24
CA ASP A 134 19.85 -11.50 -18.93
C ASP A 134 20.07 -12.69 -17.98
N GLN A 135 19.17 -12.87 -17.00
CA GLN A 135 19.17 -14.06 -16.14
C GLN A 135 18.93 -15.34 -16.95
N PHE A 136 17.96 -15.33 -17.86
CA PHE A 136 17.69 -16.46 -18.74
C PHE A 136 18.89 -16.77 -19.67
N GLU A 137 19.50 -15.75 -20.26
CA GLU A 137 20.71 -15.90 -21.09
C GLU A 137 21.88 -16.48 -20.27
N SER A 138 22.05 -16.07 -19.02
CA SER A 138 23.08 -16.61 -18.14
C SER A 138 22.90 -18.11 -17.89
N MET A 139 21.66 -18.58 -17.75
CA MET A 139 21.32 -19.99 -17.62
C MET A 139 21.64 -20.76 -18.92
N CYS A 140 21.37 -20.15 -20.07
CA CYS A 140 21.67 -20.72 -21.38
C CYS A 140 23.17 -20.79 -21.69
N ALA A 141 23.98 -19.92 -21.10
CA ALA A 141 25.42 -19.90 -21.23
C ALA A 141 26.15 -20.96 -20.38
N CYS A 142 25.44 -21.69 -19.50
CA CYS A 142 26.05 -22.65 -18.60
C CYS A 142 26.59 -23.90 -19.30
N LYS A 143 27.86 -24.21 -19.03
CA LYS A 143 28.60 -25.34 -19.62
C LYS A 143 28.47 -26.65 -18.85
N ASP A 144 28.18 -26.56 -17.56
CA ASP A 144 28.04 -27.69 -16.65
C ASP A 144 26.79 -27.56 -15.78
N ASP A 145 26.53 -28.58 -14.98
CA ASP A 145 25.37 -28.61 -14.09
C ASP A 145 25.53 -27.65 -12.92
N VAL A 146 26.74 -27.46 -12.39
CA VAL A 146 26.98 -26.57 -11.25
C VAL A 146 26.56 -25.14 -11.60
N CYS A 147 26.99 -24.64 -12.76
CA CYS A 147 26.55 -23.36 -13.30
C CYS A 147 25.02 -23.32 -13.48
N LEU A 148 24.42 -24.37 -14.03
CA LEU A 148 22.98 -24.42 -14.28
C LEU A 148 22.18 -24.34 -12.98
N VAL A 149 22.58 -25.10 -11.96
CA VAL A 149 21.99 -25.06 -10.62
C VAL A 149 22.14 -23.67 -10.03
N ASP A 150 23.34 -23.09 -10.06
CA ASP A 150 23.58 -21.76 -9.49
C ASP A 150 22.81 -20.64 -10.21
N ALA A 151 22.66 -20.73 -11.54
CA ALA A 151 21.83 -19.81 -12.31
C ALA A 151 20.34 -19.94 -11.93
N TYR A 152 19.83 -21.18 -11.84
CA TYR A 152 18.46 -21.44 -11.45
C TYR A 152 18.16 -20.99 -10.01
N LEU A 153 19.06 -21.27 -9.06
CA LEU A 153 18.91 -20.85 -7.66
C LEU A 153 18.91 -19.32 -7.53
N ARG A 154 19.72 -18.60 -8.31
CA ARG A 154 19.68 -17.12 -8.35
C ARG A 154 18.36 -16.59 -8.89
N MET A 155 17.76 -17.25 -9.88
CA MET A 155 16.42 -16.90 -10.36
C MET A 155 15.39 -17.12 -9.25
N LYS A 156 15.43 -18.26 -8.56
CA LYS A 156 14.55 -18.57 -7.43
C LYS A 156 14.68 -17.57 -6.28
N GLU A 157 15.92 -17.22 -5.94
CA GLU A 157 16.19 -16.19 -4.92
C GLU A 157 15.61 -14.83 -5.34
N THR A 158 15.79 -14.43 -6.60
CA THR A 158 15.21 -13.19 -7.14
C THR A 158 13.68 -13.19 -7.03
N THR A 159 13.03 -14.30 -7.41
CA THR A 159 11.58 -14.47 -7.28
C THR A 159 11.15 -14.44 -5.81
N ALA A 160 11.86 -15.11 -4.92
CA ALA A 160 11.55 -15.13 -3.49
C ALA A 160 11.72 -13.74 -2.82
N LYS A 161 12.66 -12.93 -3.32
CA LYS A 161 12.87 -11.52 -2.93
C LYS A 161 12.00 -10.52 -3.69
N THR A 162 11.04 -10.99 -4.48
CA THR A 162 10.09 -10.11 -5.16
C THR A 162 9.05 -9.63 -4.16
N CYS A 163 8.79 -8.32 -4.16
CA CYS A 163 7.74 -7.74 -3.35
C CYS A 163 6.42 -7.80 -4.10
N HIS A 164 5.40 -8.34 -3.45
CA HIS A 164 4.05 -8.39 -3.98
C HIS A 164 3.28 -7.19 -3.45
N ILE A 165 2.75 -6.39 -4.38
CA ILE A 165 1.92 -5.24 -4.08
C ILE A 165 0.48 -5.64 -4.33
N SER A 166 -0.35 -5.53 -3.30
CA SER A 166 -1.80 -5.67 -3.44
C SER A 166 -2.49 -4.36 -3.08
N SER A 167 -3.56 -4.06 -3.81
CA SER A 167 -4.43 -2.92 -3.55
C SER A 167 -5.83 -3.43 -3.31
N ASN A 168 -6.44 -2.99 -2.23
CA ASN A 168 -7.82 -3.30 -1.88
C ASN A 168 -8.62 -1.99 -1.73
N ALA A 169 -9.69 -1.86 -2.49
CA ALA A 169 -10.61 -0.74 -2.40
C ALA A 169 -11.94 -1.23 -1.80
N TYR A 170 -12.44 -0.51 -0.80
CA TYR A 170 -13.69 -0.85 -0.12
C TYR A 170 -14.38 0.39 0.43
N THR A 171 -15.67 0.27 0.74
CA THR A 171 -16.46 1.33 1.36
C THR A 171 -16.94 0.89 2.74
N MET A 172 -17.13 1.83 3.64
CA MET A 172 -17.64 1.57 4.99
C MET A 172 -18.35 2.78 5.56
N SER A 173 -19.51 2.54 6.17
CA SER A 173 -20.25 3.55 6.92
C SER A 173 -19.83 3.54 8.39
N PHE A 174 -19.67 4.72 8.96
CA PHE A 174 -19.36 4.91 10.38
C PHE A 174 -20.46 5.71 11.06
N THR A 175 -20.71 5.39 12.33
CA THR A 175 -21.53 6.20 13.24
C THR A 175 -20.65 6.90 14.24
N ARG A 176 -20.93 8.17 14.50
CA ARG A 176 -20.22 8.97 15.51
C ARG A 176 -20.60 8.49 16.90
N MET A 177 -19.61 8.01 17.66
CA MET A 177 -19.79 7.55 19.05
C MET A 177 -19.44 8.63 20.07
N SER A 178 -18.50 9.52 19.72
CA SER A 178 -18.13 10.68 20.52
C SER A 178 -17.59 11.80 19.62
N LYS A 179 -17.17 12.92 20.22
CA LYS A 179 -16.50 13.99 19.45
C LYS A 179 -15.26 13.51 18.70
N THR A 180 -14.56 12.53 19.25
CA THR A 180 -13.26 12.04 18.77
C THR A 180 -13.31 10.64 18.17
N LYS A 181 -14.47 9.97 18.16
CA LYS A 181 -14.56 8.54 17.86
C LYS A 181 -15.69 8.20 16.90
N TRP A 182 -15.33 7.42 15.88
CA TRP A 182 -16.24 6.84 14.91
C TRP A 182 -16.08 5.32 14.91
N VAL A 183 -17.18 4.61 14.78
CA VAL A 183 -17.18 3.14 14.77
C VAL A 183 -18.10 2.67 13.66
N ASN A 184 -17.67 1.66 12.91
CA ASN A 184 -18.54 1.03 11.92
C ASN A 184 -19.58 0.12 12.60
N GLN A 185 -20.63 -0.25 11.87
CA GLN A 185 -21.54 -1.30 12.30
C GLN A 185 -21.19 -2.57 11.52
N PRO A 186 -20.30 -3.42 12.05
CA PRO A 186 -19.76 -4.51 11.27
C PRO A 186 -20.85 -5.56 11.04
N LYS A 187 -20.89 -6.11 9.82
CA LYS A 187 -21.73 -7.26 9.46
C LYS A 187 -20.82 -8.43 9.08
N PRO A 188 -21.15 -9.66 9.49
CA PRO A 188 -20.47 -10.84 8.97
C PRO A 188 -20.53 -10.85 7.44
N SER A 189 -19.41 -11.19 6.79
CA SER A 189 -19.36 -11.30 5.33
C SER A 189 -18.45 -12.44 4.87
N GLY A 190 -18.67 -12.90 3.64
CA GLY A 190 -17.91 -13.99 3.02
C GLY A 190 -18.20 -15.37 3.61
N ILE A 191 -17.48 -16.37 3.11
CA ILE A 191 -17.67 -17.79 3.47
C ILE A 191 -17.32 -18.13 4.93
N CYS A 192 -16.49 -17.28 5.56
CA CYS A 192 -16.04 -17.45 6.95
C CYS A 192 -16.78 -16.54 7.93
N ASN A 193 -17.86 -15.87 7.48
CA ASN A 193 -18.65 -14.93 8.28
C ASN A 193 -17.76 -13.92 9.04
N VAL A 194 -16.74 -13.37 8.35
CA VAL A 194 -15.77 -12.49 8.99
C VAL A 194 -16.43 -11.16 9.33
N VAL A 195 -16.37 -10.80 10.60
CA VAL A 195 -16.80 -9.51 11.15
C VAL A 195 -15.58 -8.60 11.18
N THR A 196 -15.64 -7.49 10.45
CA THR A 196 -14.55 -6.49 10.42
C THR A 196 -14.99 -5.26 11.18
N ALA A 197 -14.58 -5.13 12.44
CA ALA A 197 -14.81 -3.95 13.25
C ALA A 197 -13.72 -2.90 13.00
N VAL A 198 -14.13 -1.65 12.81
CA VAL A 198 -13.22 -0.54 12.53
C VAL A 198 -13.55 0.64 13.42
N VAL A 199 -12.49 1.21 14.01
CA VAL A 199 -12.55 2.39 14.87
C VAL A 199 -11.65 3.48 14.28
N LEU A 200 -12.21 4.68 14.12
CA LEU A 200 -11.45 5.90 13.85
C LEU A 200 -11.41 6.73 15.14
N GLU A 201 -10.21 7.02 15.63
CA GLU A 201 -10.03 7.75 16.88
C GLU A 201 -9.03 8.89 16.74
N ARG A 202 -9.48 10.09 17.10
CA ARG A 202 -8.65 11.29 17.17
C ARG A 202 -7.78 11.24 18.43
N ARG A 203 -6.47 11.42 18.28
CA ARG A 203 -5.45 11.36 19.33
C ARG A 203 -5.08 12.72 19.92
N ASP A 204 -5.49 13.81 19.28
CA ASP A 204 -5.18 15.16 19.73
C ASP A 204 -6.36 16.13 19.60
N ASP A 205 -6.24 17.29 20.23
CA ASP A 205 -7.29 18.31 20.15
C ASP A 205 -7.26 19.08 18.82
N SER A 206 -6.17 18.99 18.06
CA SER A 206 -5.99 19.74 16.81
C SER A 206 -6.83 19.23 15.64
N GLY A 207 -7.32 17.98 15.70
CA GLY A 207 -8.01 17.38 14.55
C GLY A 207 -7.08 16.68 13.56
N LEU A 208 -5.76 16.75 13.75
CA LEU A 208 -4.78 16.27 12.78
C LEU A 208 -4.33 14.84 13.04
N LEU A 209 -4.25 14.42 14.30
CA LEU A 209 -3.73 13.09 14.64
C LEU A 209 -4.87 12.10 14.80
N TRP A 210 -4.92 11.13 13.90
CA TRP A 210 -5.88 10.04 13.88
C TRP A 210 -5.22 8.67 13.91
N THR A 211 -5.98 7.72 14.45
CA THR A 211 -5.72 6.27 14.41
C THR A 211 -6.90 5.58 13.72
N TYR A 212 -6.60 4.71 12.77
CA TYR A 212 -7.51 3.75 12.19
C TYR A 212 -7.14 2.38 12.74
N THR A 213 -8.06 1.72 13.44
CA THR A 213 -7.86 0.37 13.97
C THR A 213 -8.88 -0.57 13.36
N GLN A 214 -8.42 -1.60 12.67
CA GLN A 214 -9.23 -2.66 12.10
C GLN A 214 -8.98 -3.97 12.85
N THR A 215 -10.04 -4.53 13.40
CA THR A 215 -10.04 -5.86 14.02
C THR A 215 -10.93 -6.78 13.21
N ARG A 216 -10.43 -7.98 12.89
CA ARG A 216 -11.20 -9.00 12.18
C ARG A 216 -11.50 -10.14 13.15
N LEU A 217 -12.69 -10.71 13.03
CA LEU A 217 -13.07 -11.89 13.80
C LEU A 217 -13.81 -12.83 12.84
N ALA A 218 -13.32 -14.05 12.66
CA ALA A 218 -14.09 -15.10 12.02
C ALA A 218 -15.13 -15.62 13.02
N VAL A 219 -16.39 -15.71 12.59
CA VAL A 219 -17.47 -16.25 13.42
C VAL A 219 -17.63 -17.76 13.21
N ASP A 220 -17.12 -18.29 12.09
CA ASP A 220 -17.16 -19.71 11.75
C ASP A 220 -15.72 -20.23 11.56
N ASP A 221 -15.10 -20.65 12.66
CA ASP A 221 -13.76 -21.24 12.70
C ASP A 221 -13.76 -22.77 12.53
N GLU A 222 -14.95 -23.39 12.56
CA GLU A 222 -15.10 -24.83 12.35
C GLU A 222 -14.91 -25.23 10.88
N ASN A 223 -15.26 -24.34 9.95
CA ASN A 223 -15.06 -24.56 8.52
C ASN A 223 -13.56 -24.70 8.17
N ALA A 224 -13.20 -25.81 7.51
CA ALA A 224 -11.82 -26.11 7.12
C ALA A 224 -11.17 -25.03 6.24
N LEU A 225 -11.97 -24.29 5.46
CA LEU A 225 -11.49 -23.17 4.63
C LEU A 225 -11.10 -21.93 5.44
N CYS A 226 -11.59 -21.83 6.67
CA CYS A 226 -11.39 -20.68 7.55
C CYS A 226 -10.31 -20.91 8.60
N LYS A 227 -9.82 -22.15 8.71
CA LYS A 227 -8.73 -22.53 9.64
C LYS A 227 -7.38 -22.02 9.14
N GLY A 228 -6.58 -21.50 10.06
CA GLY A 228 -5.19 -21.06 9.80
C GLY A 228 -5.01 -19.57 9.54
N PHE A 229 -6.10 -18.80 9.45
CA PHE A 229 -6.02 -17.34 9.41
C PHE A 229 -6.07 -16.78 10.83
N ASP A 230 -4.97 -16.13 11.26
CA ASP A 230 -4.99 -15.34 12.49
C ASP A 230 -5.63 -13.97 12.20
N PHE A 231 -6.92 -13.85 12.48
CA PHE A 231 -7.64 -12.59 12.36
C PHE A 231 -7.50 -11.70 13.61
N THR A 232 -6.94 -12.23 14.70
CA THR A 232 -7.06 -11.62 16.03
C THR A 232 -6.18 -10.40 16.20
N LYS A 233 -5.07 -10.32 15.45
CA LYS A 233 -4.15 -9.18 15.51
C LYS A 233 -4.77 -7.95 14.84
N PRO A 234 -5.00 -6.84 15.57
CA PRO A 234 -5.54 -5.62 14.97
C PRO A 234 -4.54 -5.02 13.98
N LEU A 235 -5.03 -4.58 12.84
CA LEU A 235 -4.28 -3.77 11.88
C LEU A 235 -4.47 -2.29 12.21
N VAL A 236 -3.39 -1.61 12.55
CA VAL A 236 -3.41 -0.22 13.03
C VAL A 236 -2.69 0.67 12.04
N PHE A 237 -3.35 1.75 11.61
CA PHE A 237 -2.73 2.83 10.84
C PHE A 237 -2.80 4.12 11.63
N ALA A 238 -1.73 4.91 11.59
CA ALA A 238 -1.63 6.13 12.38
C ALA A 238 -0.96 7.25 11.59
N THR A 239 -1.59 8.42 11.64
CA THR A 239 -0.98 9.69 11.19
C THR A 239 0.30 10.02 11.96
N GLY A 240 1.20 10.81 11.38
CA GLY A 240 2.45 11.23 12.04
C GLY A 240 3.51 10.14 12.19
N GLY A 241 3.27 8.93 11.70
CA GLY A 241 4.28 7.88 11.56
C GLY A 241 5.24 8.15 10.38
N ALA A 242 6.32 7.37 10.31
CA ALA A 242 7.20 7.38 9.15
C ALA A 242 6.42 6.94 7.89
N SER A 243 6.30 7.83 6.91
CA SER A 243 5.60 7.55 5.65
C SER A 243 6.45 6.74 4.67
N ALA A 244 7.78 6.78 4.82
CA ALA A 244 8.73 6.07 3.98
C ALA A 244 9.09 4.72 4.60
N ILE A 245 9.03 3.66 3.77
CA ILE A 245 9.49 2.32 4.12
C ILE A 245 10.60 1.94 3.14
N ALA A 246 11.74 1.51 3.68
CA ALA A 246 12.80 0.93 2.87
C ALA A 246 12.39 -0.48 2.47
N LEU A 247 12.11 -0.66 1.19
CA LEU A 247 11.77 -1.96 0.61
C LEU A 247 13.01 -2.52 -0.10
N ASP A 248 13.64 -3.54 0.49
CA ASP A 248 14.74 -4.26 -0.14
C ASP A 248 14.19 -5.39 -1.01
N CYS A 249 13.61 -5.01 -2.16
CA CYS A 249 13.03 -5.91 -3.13
C CYS A 249 13.96 -6.07 -4.32
N SER A 250 14.12 -7.30 -4.83
CA SER A 250 14.81 -7.51 -6.12
C SER A 250 13.93 -7.16 -7.32
N ALA A 251 12.61 -7.29 -7.16
CA ALA A 251 11.60 -6.92 -8.14
C ALA A 251 10.29 -6.55 -7.44
N VAL A 252 9.36 -5.96 -8.20
CA VAL A 252 8.01 -5.64 -7.75
C VAL A 252 7.02 -6.36 -8.65
N ASP A 253 6.13 -7.13 -8.04
CA ASP A 253 5.00 -7.77 -8.67
C ASP A 253 3.71 -7.06 -8.24
N ALA A 254 3.02 -6.46 -9.21
CA ALA A 254 1.75 -5.78 -9.03
C ALA A 254 0.62 -6.50 -9.80
N SER A 255 0.80 -7.79 -10.11
CA SER A 255 -0.27 -8.59 -10.68
C SER A 255 -1.45 -8.64 -9.69
N VAL A 256 -2.64 -8.32 -10.20
CA VAL A 256 -3.88 -8.36 -9.43
C VAL A 256 -4.39 -9.80 -9.48
N PHE A 257 -4.55 -10.41 -8.30
CA PHE A 257 -5.24 -11.69 -8.14
C PHE A 257 -6.74 -11.47 -7.98
#